data_AF-A0A7K9S714-F1
#
_entry.id   AF-A0A7K9S714-F1
#
_cell.length_a   1.000
_cell.length_b   1.000
_cell.length_c   1.000
_cell.angle_alpha   90.00
_cell.angle_beta   90.00
_cell.angle_gamma   90.00
#
_symmetry.space_group_name_H-M   'P 1'
#
loop_
_entity.id
_entity.type
_entity.pdbx_description
1 polymer ?
#
loop_
_entity_poly.entity_id
_entity_poly.type
_entity_poly.pdbx_seq_one_letter_code
_entity_poly.pdbx_strand_id
1 'polypeptide(L)'
;GTTCVLVSFPFVFSPCLACRESTPQWAAFIYYLPFIIIFQFGWAATQVSHLALIPELVSSDHGKVELTAFRYAFTVMANIIVYGLTWLLLNFQTDQPNHMEHLGPQDIPVFRNLALIVVGLGAVFSLIFHLGTKEKPYPPGVLPEPESTPLLHKEPPGPPRPLLLWKDWLLEPSFYQVAVLYMATRLIVNLSQTYIAMYLTNSLLLSKKYIATIPLVMYVSGFLSSFLMKPVNKWIGRNLTYFMGILVVLAFASWVAVARPIGDEIYGLAVLLGAGSATILVTSLSMTADLIGTNTHSSAFVYGAMSFTDKMANGLAVMVIQNLHPCPTELCCPACVDFYRWVMVLVTGGIAIAAVTTLCCIMVWPIQIRYRE
;
A
#
# COMPACT_ATOMS: atom_id res chain seq x y z
N GLY A 1 -5.40 14.64 11.73
CA GLY A 1 -5.07 13.83 10.55
C GLY A 1 -5.14 14.65 9.27
N THR A 2 -6.35 14.99 8.79
CA THR A 2 -6.57 15.69 7.52
C THR A 2 -5.75 16.97 7.36
N THR A 3 -5.75 17.86 8.36
CA THR A 3 -5.00 19.12 8.32
C THR A 3 -3.50 18.89 8.10
N CYS A 4 -2.91 17.87 8.73
CA CYS A 4 -1.51 17.53 8.53
C CYS A 4 -1.23 17.16 7.07
N VAL A 5 -2.09 16.35 6.44
CA VAL A 5 -1.96 15.96 5.03
C VAL A 5 -2.11 17.18 4.11
N LEU A 6 -3.11 18.03 4.35
CA LEU A 6 -3.37 19.24 3.56
C LEU A 6 -2.19 20.20 3.55
N VAL A 7 -1.57 20.40 4.72
CA VAL A 7 -0.46 21.35 4.88
C VAL A 7 0.87 20.79 4.40
N SER A 8 1.11 19.48 4.50
CA SER A 8 2.44 18.91 4.21
C SER A 8 2.60 18.34 2.80
N PHE A 9 1.58 17.66 2.26
CA PHE A 9 1.71 16.91 1.01
C PHE A 9 2.05 17.78 -0.21
N PRO A 10 1.49 18.99 -0.39
CA PRO A 10 1.88 19.87 -1.50
C PRO A 10 3.36 20.24 -1.51
N PHE A 11 3.99 20.35 -0.33
CA PHE A 11 5.41 20.69 -0.23
C PHE A 11 6.32 19.51 -0.57
N VAL A 12 5.85 18.27 -0.44
CA VAL A 12 6.62 17.07 -0.85
C VAL A 12 6.85 17.07 -2.38
N PHE A 13 5.90 17.59 -3.16
CA PHE A 13 5.97 17.64 -4.62
C PHE A 13 6.29 19.03 -5.18
N SER A 14 6.56 20.01 -4.32
CA SER A 14 6.99 21.34 -4.72
C SER A 14 8.52 21.45 -4.68
N PRO A 15 9.13 22.20 -5.60
CA PRO A 15 10.55 22.52 -5.50
C PRO A 15 10.80 23.22 -4.16
N CYS A 16 11.91 22.85 -3.52
CA CYS A 16 12.33 23.46 -2.27
C CYS A 16 12.45 24.98 -2.43
N LEU A 17 11.65 25.73 -1.66
CA LEU A 17 11.53 27.19 -1.80
C LEU A 17 12.85 27.94 -1.57
N ALA A 18 13.75 27.37 -0.77
CA ALA A 18 15.04 27.96 -0.42
C ALA A 18 16.25 27.31 -1.13
N CYS A 19 16.03 26.29 -1.96
CA CYS A 19 17.10 25.58 -2.64
C CYS A 19 17.42 26.23 -3.99
N ARG A 20 18.71 26.32 -4.31
CA ARG A 20 19.24 26.74 -5.61
C ARG A 20 19.88 25.52 -6.30
N GLU A 21 20.25 25.65 -7.57
CA GLU A 21 20.92 24.57 -8.33
C GLU A 21 22.21 24.06 -7.66
N SER A 22 22.87 24.88 -6.84
CA SER A 22 24.07 24.51 -6.08
C SER A 22 23.80 23.93 -4.69
N THR A 23 22.54 23.74 -4.28
CA THR A 23 22.22 23.23 -2.95
C THR A 23 22.57 21.74 -2.85
N PRO A 24 23.38 21.33 -1.85
CA PRO A 24 23.77 19.93 -1.71
C PRO A 24 22.56 19.04 -1.35
N GLN A 25 22.58 17.79 -1.81
CA GLN A 25 21.45 16.86 -1.64
C GLN A 25 21.03 16.64 -0.18
N TRP A 26 21.99 16.64 0.76
CA TRP A 26 21.70 16.50 2.19
C TRP A 26 20.87 17.66 2.75
N ALA A 27 21.04 18.87 2.22
CA ALA A 27 20.27 20.04 2.65
C ALA A 27 18.83 19.97 2.12
N ALA A 28 18.65 19.51 0.87
CA ALA A 28 17.33 19.21 0.33
C ALA A 28 16.63 18.12 1.14
N PHE A 29 17.34 17.07 1.53
CA PHE A 29 16.81 16.02 2.40
C PHE A 29 16.29 16.57 3.74
N ILE A 30 17.07 17.42 4.42
CA ILE A 30 16.66 18.07 5.68
C ILE A 30 15.43 18.95 5.46
N TYR A 31 15.33 19.67 4.34
CA TYR A 31 14.16 20.50 4.03
C TYR A 31 12.87 19.68 3.87
N TYR A 32 12.92 18.56 3.17
CA TYR A 32 11.74 17.72 2.93
C TYR A 32 11.34 16.86 4.14
N LEU A 33 12.29 16.56 5.03
CA LEU A 33 12.08 15.70 6.19
C LEU A 33 10.88 16.09 7.08
N PRO A 34 10.72 17.34 7.57
CA PRO A 34 9.58 17.69 8.41
C PRO A 34 8.23 17.53 7.70
N PHE A 35 8.14 17.84 6.40
CA PHE A 35 6.92 17.65 5.63
C PHE A 35 6.56 16.17 5.50
N ILE A 36 7.54 15.30 5.24
CA ILE A 36 7.32 13.85 5.18
C ILE A 36 6.87 13.31 6.54
N ILE A 37 7.48 13.74 7.65
CA ILE A 37 7.09 13.30 8.99
C ILE A 37 5.63 13.70 9.30
N ILE A 38 5.27 14.97 9.05
CA ILE A 38 3.91 15.48 9.27
C ILE A 38 2.91 14.74 8.37
N PHE A 39 3.27 14.48 7.11
CA PHE A 39 2.44 13.72 6.18
C PHE A 39 2.19 12.30 6.68
N GLN A 40 3.25 11.57 7.06
CA GLN A 40 3.16 10.18 7.52
C GLN A 40 2.34 10.06 8.82
N PHE A 41 2.49 11.03 9.74
CA PHE A 41 1.63 11.13 10.92
C PHE A 41 0.17 11.40 10.54
N GLY A 42 -0.06 12.37 9.66
CA GLY A 42 -1.39 12.73 9.18
C GLY A 42 -2.12 11.56 8.52
N TRP A 43 -1.42 10.83 7.64
CA TRP A 43 -1.90 9.65 6.95
C TRP A 43 -2.21 8.49 7.91
N ALA A 44 -1.33 8.22 8.88
CA ALA A 44 -1.58 7.18 9.87
C ALA A 44 -2.80 7.50 10.74
N ALA A 45 -2.91 8.75 11.20
CA ALA A 45 -4.03 9.20 12.01
C ALA A 45 -5.37 9.07 11.27
N THR A 46 -5.46 9.50 10.00
CA THR A 46 -6.72 9.36 9.24
C THR A 46 -7.05 7.90 8.94
N GLN A 47 -6.07 7.10 8.52
CA GLN A 47 -6.30 5.72 8.13
C GLN A 47 -6.72 4.82 9.30
N VAL A 48 -6.03 4.94 10.45
CA VAL A 48 -6.29 4.12 11.63
C VAL A 48 -7.63 4.51 12.26
N SER A 49 -7.91 5.80 12.43
CA SER A 49 -9.20 6.26 12.95
C SER A 49 -10.37 5.79 12.06
N HIS A 50 -10.23 5.86 10.73
CA HIS A 50 -11.26 5.36 9.82
C HIS A 50 -11.39 3.82 9.84
N LEU A 51 -10.32 3.06 10.10
CA LEU A 51 -10.43 1.60 10.32
C LEU A 51 -11.19 1.28 11.61
N ALA A 52 -10.94 2.04 12.67
CA ALA A 52 -11.58 1.85 13.96
C ALA A 52 -13.08 2.23 13.95
N LEU A 53 -13.48 3.21 13.13
CA LEU A 53 -14.86 3.66 13.01
C LEU A 53 -15.80 2.63 12.34
N ILE A 54 -15.30 1.83 11.39
CA ILE A 54 -16.13 0.86 10.62
C ILE A 54 -16.94 -0.08 11.53
N PRO A 55 -16.35 -0.79 12.51
CA PRO A 55 -17.13 -1.67 13.39
C PRO A 55 -18.13 -0.95 14.29
N GLU A 56 -17.99 0.35 14.52
CA GLU A 56 -18.93 1.15 15.32
C GLU A 56 -20.14 1.62 14.50
N LEU A 57 -20.01 1.72 13.18
CA LEU A 57 -21.09 2.15 12.28
C LEU A 57 -22.09 1.05 11.92
N VAL A 58 -21.78 -0.21 12.23
CA VAL A 58 -22.55 -1.38 11.78
C VAL A 58 -22.87 -2.33 12.92
N SER A 59 -24.11 -2.82 12.95
CA SER A 59 -24.58 -3.80 13.93
C SER A 59 -24.44 -5.25 13.47
N SER A 60 -24.03 -5.48 12.20
CA SER A 60 -23.90 -6.82 11.62
C SER A 60 -22.55 -7.04 10.96
N ASP A 61 -22.06 -8.28 11.01
CA ASP A 61 -20.81 -8.68 10.34
C ASP A 61 -20.90 -8.52 8.82
N HIS A 62 -22.10 -8.69 8.25
CA HIS A 62 -22.35 -8.43 6.84
C HIS A 62 -22.11 -6.96 6.48
N GLY A 63 -22.68 -6.03 7.24
CA GLY A 63 -22.48 -4.60 7.04
C GLY A 63 -21.02 -4.17 7.19
N LYS A 64 -20.28 -4.79 8.12
CA LYS A 64 -18.83 -4.54 8.29
C LYS A 64 -18.04 -4.90 7.04
N VAL A 65 -18.32 -6.06 6.45
CA VAL A 65 -17.68 -6.51 5.20
C VAL A 65 -18.04 -5.56 4.05
N GLU A 66 -19.29 -5.11 3.98
CA GLU A 66 -19.78 -4.19 2.94
C GLU A 66 -19.11 -2.81 3.02
N LEU A 67 -19.09 -2.16 4.19
CA LEU A 67 -18.41 -0.86 4.36
C LEU A 67 -16.91 -0.96 4.06
N THR A 68 -16.28 -2.06 4.47
CA THR A 68 -14.87 -2.31 4.17
C THR A 68 -14.64 -2.46 2.66
N ALA A 69 -15.56 -3.13 1.95
CA ALA A 69 -15.50 -3.28 0.51
C ALA A 69 -15.67 -1.94 -0.23
N PHE A 70 -16.63 -1.10 0.19
CA PHE A 70 -16.81 0.25 -0.37
C PHE A 70 -15.55 1.10 -0.20
N ARG A 71 -14.99 1.13 1.00
CA ARG A 71 -13.74 1.84 1.28
C ARG A 71 -12.60 1.40 0.35
N TYR A 72 -12.43 0.09 0.16
CA TYR A 72 -11.42 -0.43 -0.75
C TYR A 72 -11.70 0.01 -2.19
N ALA A 73 -12.94 -0.09 -2.65
CA ALA A 73 -13.34 0.36 -3.99
C ALA A 73 -13.06 1.85 -4.22
N PHE A 74 -13.38 2.72 -3.25
CA PHE A 74 -13.03 4.15 -3.31
C PHE A 74 -11.51 4.40 -3.35
N THR A 75 -10.73 3.57 -2.65
CA THR A 75 -9.26 3.65 -2.71
C THR A 75 -8.73 3.30 -4.10
N VAL A 76 -9.26 2.25 -4.72
CA VAL A 76 -8.91 1.89 -6.10
C VAL A 76 -9.33 2.99 -7.07
N MET A 77 -10.55 3.50 -6.95
CA MET A 77 -11.04 4.58 -7.80
C MET A 77 -10.17 5.83 -7.69
N ALA A 78 -9.74 6.19 -6.47
CA ALA A 78 -8.80 7.29 -6.26
C ALA A 78 -7.47 7.06 -7.00
N ASN A 79 -6.90 5.86 -6.93
CA ASN A 79 -5.68 5.53 -7.70
C ASN A 79 -5.91 5.66 -9.21
N ILE A 80 -7.01 5.11 -9.74
CA ILE A 80 -7.38 5.23 -11.16
C ILE A 80 -7.47 6.70 -11.59
N ILE A 81 -8.11 7.56 -10.78
CA ILE A 81 -8.21 8.99 -11.05
C ILE A 81 -6.82 9.65 -11.06
N VAL A 82 -5.95 9.34 -10.09
CA VAL A 82 -4.58 9.90 -10.04
C VAL A 82 -3.77 9.53 -11.29
N TYR A 83 -3.78 8.26 -11.70
CA TYR A 83 -3.07 7.85 -12.91
C TYR A 83 -3.71 8.41 -14.19
N GLY A 84 -5.04 8.49 -14.25
CA GLY A 84 -5.76 9.14 -15.35
C GLY A 84 -5.40 10.62 -15.49
N LEU A 85 -5.36 11.36 -14.37
CA LEU A 85 -4.92 12.75 -14.34
C LEU A 85 -3.44 12.89 -14.73
N THR A 86 -2.58 11.99 -14.25
CA THR A 86 -1.16 11.97 -14.62
C THR A 86 -0.98 11.77 -16.12
N TRP A 87 -1.71 10.82 -16.71
CA TRP A 87 -1.71 10.56 -18.15
C TRP A 87 -2.17 11.78 -18.94
N LEU A 88 -3.26 12.41 -18.50
CA LEU A 88 -3.80 13.62 -19.13
C LEU A 88 -2.79 14.77 -19.11
N LEU A 89 -2.20 15.06 -17.94
CA LEU A 89 -1.24 16.15 -17.77
C LEU A 89 0.06 15.93 -18.55
N LEU A 90 0.58 14.69 -18.59
CA LEU A 90 1.78 14.36 -19.34
C LEU A 90 1.54 14.39 -20.87
N ASN A 91 0.37 13.94 -21.35
CA ASN A 91 0.04 14.03 -22.77
C ASN A 91 -0.03 15.49 -23.26
N PHE A 92 -0.67 16.37 -22.49
CA PHE A 92 -0.74 17.79 -22.85
C PHE A 92 0.64 18.48 -22.91
N GLN A 93 1.66 17.95 -22.24
CA GLN A 93 3.04 18.42 -22.38
C GLN A 93 3.79 17.81 -23.58
N THR A 94 3.37 16.64 -24.06
CA THR A 94 4.09 15.91 -25.12
C THR A 94 3.92 16.56 -26.50
N ASP A 95 2.88 17.38 -26.69
CA ASP A 95 2.63 18.12 -27.94
C ASP A 95 3.56 19.35 -28.14
N GLN A 96 4.54 19.59 -27.26
CA GLN A 96 5.52 20.66 -27.41
C GLN A 96 6.81 20.19 -28.12
N PRO A 97 7.33 20.90 -29.15
CA PRO A 97 8.33 20.36 -30.09
C PRO A 97 9.75 20.06 -29.54
N ASN A 98 10.05 20.36 -28.28
CA ASN A 98 11.42 20.33 -27.72
C ASN A 98 11.59 19.46 -26.46
N HIS A 99 10.62 18.60 -26.12
CA HIS A 99 10.68 17.85 -24.86
C HIS A 99 11.28 16.44 -25.01
N MET A 100 12.30 16.15 -24.18
CA MET A 100 12.91 14.83 -24.07
C MET A 100 11.89 13.77 -23.62
N GLU A 101 11.96 12.57 -24.21
CA GLU A 101 11.15 11.40 -23.86
C GLU A 101 11.41 10.85 -22.44
N HIS A 102 12.40 11.38 -21.72
CA HIS A 102 12.77 10.93 -20.36
C HIS A 102 12.38 11.93 -19.27
N LEU A 103 11.93 11.39 -18.13
CA LEU A 103 11.50 12.17 -16.97
C LEU A 103 12.63 13.10 -16.53
N GLY A 104 12.32 14.37 -16.30
CA GLY A 104 13.33 15.34 -15.90
C GLY A 104 12.77 16.50 -15.07
N PRO A 105 13.64 17.45 -14.67
CA PRO A 105 13.25 18.62 -13.87
C PRO A 105 12.13 19.47 -14.51
N GLN A 106 12.04 19.44 -15.84
CA GLN A 106 10.96 20.06 -16.61
C GLN A 106 9.55 19.54 -16.30
N ASP A 107 9.42 18.33 -15.73
CA ASP A 107 8.14 17.72 -15.39
C ASP A 107 7.68 18.10 -13.96
N ILE A 108 8.51 18.80 -13.18
CA ILE A 108 8.19 19.24 -11.80
C ILE A 108 6.85 19.99 -11.72
N PRO A 109 6.53 20.96 -12.62
CA PRO A 109 5.26 21.65 -12.57
C PRO A 109 4.04 20.72 -12.73
N VAL A 110 4.16 19.63 -13.49
CA VAL A 110 3.07 18.65 -13.64
C VAL A 110 2.83 17.90 -12.36
N PHE A 111 3.88 17.36 -11.73
CA PHE A 111 3.74 16.65 -10.46
C PHE A 111 3.24 17.57 -9.34
N ARG A 112 3.67 18.83 -9.31
CA ARG A 112 3.14 19.84 -8.38
C ARG A 112 1.65 20.09 -8.60
N ASN A 113 1.22 20.32 -9.84
CA ASN A 113 -0.18 20.56 -10.17
C ASN A 113 -1.05 19.34 -9.86
N LEU A 114 -0.55 18.14 -10.16
CA LEU A 114 -1.19 16.88 -9.80
C LEU A 114 -1.38 16.78 -8.27
N ALA A 115 -0.33 17.04 -7.48
CA ALA A 115 -0.41 17.00 -6.02
C ALA A 115 -1.45 17.99 -5.49
N LEU A 116 -1.50 19.22 -6.02
CA LEU A 116 -2.50 20.22 -5.63
C LEU A 116 -3.93 19.79 -5.97
N ILE A 117 -4.16 19.23 -7.16
CA ILE A 117 -5.48 18.72 -7.58
C ILE A 117 -5.93 17.58 -6.65
N VAL A 118 -5.04 16.62 -6.36
CA VAL A 118 -5.35 15.46 -5.51
C VAL A 118 -5.63 15.88 -4.07
N VAL A 119 -4.83 16.80 -3.53
CA VAL A 119 -5.04 17.36 -2.19
C VAL A 119 -6.33 18.15 -2.12
N GLY A 120 -6.65 18.96 -3.14
CA GLY A 120 -7.90 19.70 -3.24
C GLY A 120 -9.13 18.78 -3.29
N LEU A 121 -9.09 17.74 -4.13
CA LEU A 121 -10.16 16.73 -4.20
C LEU A 121 -10.33 16.01 -2.86
N GLY A 122 -9.22 15.59 -2.24
CA GLY A 122 -9.23 14.98 -0.91
C GLY A 122 -9.77 15.91 0.18
N ALA A 123 -9.48 17.21 0.11
CA ALA A 123 -10.01 18.21 1.03
C ALA A 123 -11.55 18.30 0.95
N VAL A 124 -12.09 18.31 -0.27
CA VAL A 124 -13.54 18.34 -0.52
C VAL A 124 -14.21 17.11 0.10
N PHE A 125 -13.70 15.90 -0.19
CA PHE A 125 -14.26 14.68 0.40
C PHE A 125 -14.10 14.62 1.92
N SER A 126 -12.99 15.10 2.47
CA SER A 126 -12.82 15.18 3.92
C SER A 126 -13.77 16.19 4.57
N LEU A 127 -14.07 17.31 3.90
CA LEU A 127 -15.06 18.27 4.37
C LEU A 127 -16.46 17.66 4.36
N ILE A 128 -16.84 16.96 3.28
CA ILE A 128 -18.10 16.22 3.18
C ILE A 128 -18.21 15.20 4.32
N PHE A 129 -17.13 14.46 4.61
CA PHE A 129 -17.10 13.53 5.74
C PHE A 129 -17.36 14.27 7.06
N HIS A 130 -16.59 15.30 7.40
CA HIS A 130 -16.74 16.01 8.67
C HIS A 130 -18.08 16.75 8.84
N LEU A 131 -18.69 17.23 7.75
CA LEU A 131 -20.02 17.86 7.79
C LEU A 131 -21.15 16.82 7.80
N GLY A 132 -20.95 15.66 7.17
CA GLY A 132 -21.94 14.61 6.99
C GLY A 132 -22.02 13.64 8.17
N THR A 133 -20.90 13.35 8.84
CA THR A 133 -20.87 12.48 10.01
C THR A 133 -21.33 13.22 11.26
N LYS A 134 -22.64 13.17 11.52
CA LYS A 134 -23.22 13.69 12.78
C LYS A 134 -23.04 12.65 13.88
N GLU A 135 -22.22 12.97 14.87
CA GLU A 135 -22.17 12.21 16.12
C GLU A 135 -23.47 12.45 16.90
N LYS A 136 -24.08 11.37 17.42
CA LYS A 136 -25.26 11.51 18.28
C LYS A 136 -24.81 12.08 19.63
N PRO A 137 -25.35 13.21 20.10
CA PRO A 137 -25.04 13.73 21.42
C PRO A 137 -25.41 12.67 22.47
N TYR A 138 -24.52 12.44 23.43
CA TYR A 138 -24.80 11.55 24.56
C TYR A 138 -26.01 12.11 25.34
N PRO A 139 -27.02 11.30 25.66
CA PRO A 139 -28.11 11.76 26.52
C PRO A 139 -27.54 12.21 27.86
N PRO A 140 -27.88 13.42 28.36
CA PRO A 140 -27.42 13.87 29.66
C PRO A 140 -27.90 12.89 30.75
N GLY A 141 -26.98 12.30 31.51
CA GLY A 141 -27.30 11.43 32.65
C GLY A 141 -27.06 9.93 32.46
N VAL A 142 -26.64 9.48 31.27
CA VAL A 142 -26.07 8.14 31.10
C VAL A 142 -24.57 8.27 31.47
N LEU A 143 -24.08 7.46 32.41
CA LEU A 143 -22.63 7.35 32.63
C LEU A 143 -21.99 6.99 31.27
N PRO A 144 -20.79 7.50 30.94
CA PRO A 144 -20.10 7.01 29.76
C PRO A 144 -20.05 5.48 29.87
N GLU A 145 -20.74 4.77 28.98
CA GLU A 145 -20.43 3.37 28.76
C GLU A 145 -18.93 3.38 28.47
N PRO A 146 -18.13 2.49 29.10
CA PRO A 146 -16.72 2.38 28.71
C PRO A 146 -16.68 2.25 27.18
N GLU A 147 -15.71 2.89 26.50
CA GLU A 147 -15.51 2.99 25.04
C GLU A 147 -15.41 1.61 24.31
N SER A 148 -16.22 0.63 24.69
CA SER A 148 -15.89 -0.80 24.76
C SER A 148 -17.05 -1.70 24.36
N THR A 149 -18.22 -1.17 24.00
CA THR A 149 -19.36 -1.94 23.49
C THR A 149 -19.50 -1.74 21.98
N PRO A 150 -18.76 -2.50 21.15
CA PRO A 150 -19.02 -2.55 19.72
C PRO A 150 -20.47 -3.00 19.48
N LEU A 151 -21.18 -2.37 18.54
CA LEU A 151 -22.59 -2.69 18.20
C LEU A 151 -22.79 -4.13 17.71
N LEU A 152 -21.69 -4.82 17.36
CA LEU A 152 -21.63 -6.25 17.14
C LEU A 152 -21.58 -6.99 18.50
N HIS A 153 -22.76 -7.28 19.04
CA HIS A 153 -22.92 -8.27 20.11
C HIS A 153 -22.53 -9.66 19.56
N LYS A 154 -21.49 -10.28 20.10
CA LYS A 154 -21.05 -11.62 19.68
C LYS A 154 -21.30 -12.66 20.77
N GLU A 155 -22.27 -13.54 20.47
CA GLU A 155 -22.56 -14.87 21.04
C GLU A 155 -22.73 -15.04 22.57
N PRO A 156 -23.45 -16.10 23.03
CA PRO A 156 -23.81 -16.31 24.44
C PRO A 156 -22.55 -16.46 25.32
N PRO A 157 -22.68 -16.31 26.66
CA PRO A 157 -21.53 -16.31 27.56
C PRO A 157 -20.87 -17.70 27.62
N GLY A 158 -19.89 -17.92 26.75
CA GLY A 158 -18.79 -18.82 27.04
C GLY A 158 -17.93 -18.26 28.18
N PRO A 159 -17.07 -19.07 28.80
CA PRO A 159 -16.20 -18.60 29.88
C PRO A 159 -15.41 -17.36 29.43
N PRO A 160 -15.22 -16.36 30.31
CA PRO A 160 -14.53 -15.12 29.98
C PRO A 160 -13.12 -15.46 29.47
N ARG A 161 -12.91 -15.32 28.16
CA ARG A 161 -11.59 -15.48 27.57
C ARG A 161 -10.79 -14.21 27.91
N PRO A 162 -9.60 -14.31 28.50
CA PRO A 162 -8.79 -13.14 28.78
C PRO A 162 -8.45 -12.45 27.45
N LEU A 163 -8.82 -11.18 27.31
CA LEU A 163 -8.44 -10.38 26.14
C LEU A 163 -6.93 -10.14 26.17
N LEU A 164 -6.24 -10.39 25.05
CA LEU A 164 -4.80 -10.15 24.95
C LEU A 164 -4.48 -8.66 25.11
N LEU A 165 -3.61 -8.34 26.07
CA LEU A 165 -3.04 -7.00 26.20
C LEU A 165 -1.96 -6.79 25.14
N TRP A 166 -1.57 -5.54 24.90
CA TRP A 166 -0.55 -5.21 23.89
C TRP A 166 0.80 -5.94 24.10
N LYS A 167 1.16 -6.22 25.37
CA LYS A 167 2.40 -6.92 25.73
C LYS A 167 2.35 -8.40 25.36
N ASP A 168 1.17 -9.01 25.44
CA ASP A 168 1.00 -10.44 25.22
C ASP A 168 1.20 -10.79 23.74
N TRP A 169 0.86 -9.85 22.84
CA TRP A 169 1.16 -9.97 21.41
C TRP A 169 2.64 -10.12 21.09
N LEU A 170 3.53 -9.52 21.88
CA LEU A 170 4.98 -9.64 21.71
C LEU A 170 5.52 -11.01 22.13
N LEU A 171 4.71 -11.83 22.81
CA LEU A 171 5.07 -13.19 23.18
C LEU A 171 4.43 -14.24 22.27
N GLU A 172 3.42 -13.86 21.50
CA GLU A 172 2.64 -14.76 20.66
C GLU A 172 3.38 -15.08 19.34
N PRO A 173 3.76 -16.34 19.05
CA PRO A 173 4.47 -16.69 17.82
C PRO A 173 3.68 -16.40 16.55
N SER A 174 2.35 -16.59 16.60
CA SER A 174 1.44 -16.33 15.48
C SER A 174 1.49 -14.86 15.03
N PHE A 175 1.75 -13.94 15.95
CA PHE A 175 1.92 -12.51 15.66
C PHE A 175 3.10 -12.27 14.71
N TYR A 176 4.26 -12.89 14.98
CA TYR A 176 5.45 -12.74 14.16
C TYR A 176 5.31 -13.40 12.80
N GLN A 177 4.67 -14.58 12.72
CA GLN A 177 4.42 -15.26 11.45
C GLN A 177 3.60 -14.38 10.50
N VAL A 178 2.47 -13.85 10.99
CA VAL A 178 1.60 -12.99 10.18
C VAL A 178 2.27 -11.63 9.90
N ALA A 179 3.04 -11.09 10.83
CA ALA A 179 3.80 -9.85 10.60
C ALA A 179 4.85 -10.00 9.50
N VAL A 180 5.59 -11.11 9.45
CA VAL A 180 6.56 -11.39 8.38
C VAL A 180 5.85 -11.58 7.04
N LEU A 181 4.74 -12.32 7.01
CA LEU A 181 3.94 -12.50 5.79
C LEU A 181 3.41 -11.16 5.27
N TYR A 182 2.89 -10.33 6.17
CA TYR A 182 2.40 -8.98 5.87
C TYR A 182 3.51 -8.09 5.32
N MET A 183 4.67 -8.07 5.99
CA MET A 183 5.84 -7.30 5.56
C MET A 183 6.34 -7.75 4.18
N ALA A 184 6.50 -9.06 3.94
CA ALA A 184 6.93 -9.60 2.65
C ALA A 184 5.94 -9.25 1.53
N THR A 185 4.64 -9.37 1.80
CA THR A 185 3.58 -8.94 0.88
C THR A 185 3.71 -7.47 0.53
N ARG A 186 3.84 -6.61 1.54
CA ARG A 186 3.96 -5.16 1.36
C ARG A 186 5.23 -4.77 0.63
N LEU A 187 6.35 -5.45 0.88
CA LEU A 187 7.59 -5.25 0.13
C LEU A 187 7.40 -5.56 -1.36
N ILE A 188 6.80 -6.71 -1.70
CA ILE A 188 6.52 -7.06 -3.11
C ILE A 188 5.69 -5.97 -3.77
N VAL A 189 4.58 -5.55 -3.15
CA VAL A 189 3.66 -4.57 -3.74
C VAL A 189 4.29 -3.18 -3.81
N ASN A 190 4.82 -2.67 -2.71
CA ASN A 190 5.30 -1.28 -2.63
C ASN A 190 6.56 -1.08 -3.50
N LEU A 191 7.53 -1.99 -3.44
CA LEU A 191 8.76 -1.85 -4.22
C LEU A 191 8.51 -2.08 -5.70
N SER A 192 7.67 -3.06 -6.09
CA SER A 192 7.33 -3.24 -7.51
C SER A 192 6.61 -2.01 -8.08
N GLN A 193 5.67 -1.42 -7.33
CA GLN A 193 5.01 -0.17 -7.72
C GLN A 193 5.96 1.04 -7.75
N THR A 194 6.96 1.09 -6.86
CA THR A 194 7.93 2.18 -6.84
C THR A 194 8.88 2.11 -8.03
N TYR A 195 9.37 0.91 -8.35
CA TYR A 195 10.39 0.71 -9.39
C TYR A 195 9.82 0.42 -10.78
N ILE A 196 8.50 0.19 -10.94
CA ILE A 196 7.89 -0.05 -12.26
C ILE A 196 8.16 1.10 -13.23
N ALA A 197 8.06 2.35 -12.77
CA ALA A 197 8.31 3.51 -13.62
C ALA A 197 9.77 3.51 -14.14
N MET A 198 10.73 3.26 -13.24
CA MET A 198 12.15 3.18 -13.59
C MET A 198 12.43 2.00 -14.53
N TYR A 199 11.80 0.85 -14.32
CA TYR A 199 11.90 -0.29 -15.23
C TYR A 199 11.37 0.05 -16.64
N LEU A 200 10.21 0.70 -16.74
CA LEU A 200 9.63 1.08 -18.04
C LEU A 200 10.51 2.10 -18.79
N THR A 201 10.99 3.14 -18.11
CA THR A 201 11.76 4.21 -18.75
C THR A 201 13.22 3.87 -18.97
N ASN A 202 13.85 3.17 -18.02
CA ASN A 202 15.30 2.99 -18.03
C ASN A 202 15.70 1.59 -18.54
N SER A 203 14.90 0.55 -18.29
CA SER A 203 15.19 -0.80 -18.80
C SER A 203 14.57 -1.06 -20.17
N LEU A 204 13.30 -0.67 -20.35
CA LEU A 204 12.57 -0.90 -21.61
C LEU A 204 12.62 0.30 -22.57
N LEU A 205 13.15 1.45 -22.13
CA LEU A 205 13.30 2.67 -22.93
C LEU A 205 11.97 3.12 -23.56
N LEU A 206 10.87 2.95 -22.82
CA LEU A 206 9.54 3.34 -23.26
C LEU A 206 9.27 4.82 -22.98
N SER A 207 8.44 5.41 -23.83
CA SER A 207 7.97 6.80 -23.68
C SER A 207 7.21 7.02 -22.36
N LYS A 208 7.27 8.24 -21.82
CA LYS A 208 6.65 8.63 -20.52
C LYS A 208 5.17 8.27 -20.39
N LYS A 209 4.44 8.19 -21.50
CA LYS A 209 3.01 7.80 -21.51
C LYS A 209 2.77 6.46 -20.78
N TYR A 210 3.70 5.51 -20.91
CA TYR A 210 3.60 4.20 -20.27
C TYR A 210 3.70 4.26 -18.74
N ILE A 211 4.28 5.31 -18.17
CA ILE A 211 4.40 5.53 -16.72
C ILE A 211 3.03 5.73 -16.07
N ALA A 212 2.05 6.24 -16.81
CA ALA A 212 0.68 6.35 -16.33
C ALA A 212 -0.18 5.15 -16.77
N THR A 213 -0.01 4.66 -18.00
CA THR A 213 -0.85 3.57 -18.53
C THR A 213 -0.59 2.22 -17.85
N ILE A 214 0.66 1.85 -17.58
CA ILE A 214 0.97 0.54 -17.00
C ILE A 214 0.47 0.41 -15.55
N PRO A 215 0.74 1.36 -14.63
CA PRO A 215 0.14 1.31 -13.31
C PRO A 215 -1.39 1.32 -13.34
N LEU A 216 -2.02 2.07 -14.26
CA LEU A 216 -3.47 2.04 -14.43
C LEU A 216 -3.98 0.62 -14.72
N VAL A 217 -3.33 -0.10 -15.64
CA VAL A 217 -3.66 -1.50 -15.96
C VAL A 217 -3.43 -2.41 -14.75
N MET A 218 -2.37 -2.20 -13.97
CA MET A 218 -2.13 -2.92 -12.71
C MET A 218 -3.26 -2.71 -11.70
N TYR A 219 -3.73 -1.47 -11.52
CA TYR A 219 -4.82 -1.16 -10.59
C TYR A 219 -6.17 -1.72 -11.06
N VAL A 220 -6.48 -1.61 -12.35
CA VAL A 220 -7.72 -2.17 -12.92
C VAL A 220 -7.73 -3.69 -12.81
N SER A 221 -6.64 -4.37 -13.19
CA SER A 221 -6.54 -5.83 -13.06
C SER A 221 -6.58 -6.29 -11.60
N GLY A 222 -5.92 -5.59 -10.69
CA GLY A 222 -5.99 -5.87 -9.25
C GLY A 222 -7.39 -5.71 -8.67
N PHE A 223 -8.12 -4.69 -9.10
CA PHE A 223 -9.51 -4.47 -8.71
C PHE A 223 -10.44 -5.56 -9.22
N LEU A 224 -10.33 -5.92 -10.51
CA LEU A 224 -11.10 -7.01 -11.10
C LEU A 224 -10.82 -8.35 -10.40
N SER A 225 -9.55 -8.64 -10.09
CA SER A 225 -9.15 -9.82 -9.32
C SER A 225 -9.82 -9.85 -7.94
N SER A 226 -9.99 -8.69 -7.28
CA SER A 226 -10.54 -8.60 -5.93
C SER A 226 -12.00 -9.08 -5.82
N PHE A 227 -12.79 -8.96 -6.90
CA PHE A 227 -14.15 -9.53 -6.93
C PHE A 227 -14.14 -11.07 -6.93
N LEU A 228 -13.13 -11.67 -7.54
CA LEU A 228 -12.97 -13.13 -7.60
C LEU A 228 -12.41 -13.70 -6.29
N MET A 229 -11.74 -12.89 -5.47
CA MET A 229 -11.10 -13.38 -4.24
C MET A 229 -12.09 -13.90 -3.20
N LYS A 230 -13.26 -13.29 -3.05
CA LYS A 230 -14.26 -13.72 -2.04
C LYS A 230 -14.76 -15.15 -2.29
N PRO A 231 -15.23 -15.52 -3.50
CA PRO A 231 -15.62 -16.91 -3.77
C PRO A 231 -14.43 -17.86 -3.73
N VAL A 232 -13.26 -17.46 -4.24
CA VAL A 232 -12.04 -18.29 -4.22
C VAL A 232 -11.62 -18.60 -2.78
N ASN A 233 -11.54 -17.59 -1.90
CA ASN A 233 -11.22 -17.77 -0.48
C ASN A 233 -12.20 -18.71 0.23
N LYS A 234 -13.47 -18.72 -0.15
CA LYS A 234 -14.47 -19.64 0.41
C LYS A 234 -14.28 -21.07 -0.07
N TRP A 235 -13.83 -21.24 -1.31
CA TRP A 235 -13.73 -22.56 -1.95
C TRP A 235 -12.43 -23.29 -1.60
N ILE A 236 -11.29 -22.58 -1.63
CA ILE A 236 -9.96 -23.18 -1.45
C ILE A 236 -9.24 -22.77 -0.16
N GLY A 237 -9.81 -21.83 0.59
CA GLY A 237 -9.21 -21.30 1.82
C GLY A 237 -8.13 -20.23 1.57
N ARG A 238 -7.89 -19.40 2.58
CA ARG A 238 -7.01 -18.22 2.49
C ARG A 238 -5.55 -18.58 2.21
N ASN A 239 -5.02 -19.64 2.82
CA ASN A 239 -3.64 -20.07 2.61
C ASN A 239 -3.38 -20.41 1.13
N LEU A 240 -4.28 -21.16 0.50
CA LEU A 240 -4.13 -21.55 -0.90
C LEU A 240 -4.35 -20.36 -1.85
N THR A 241 -5.30 -19.47 -1.56
CA THR A 241 -5.47 -18.23 -2.34
C THR A 241 -4.21 -17.36 -2.30
N TYR A 242 -3.59 -17.22 -1.13
CA TYR A 242 -2.33 -16.48 -0.99
C TYR A 242 -1.21 -17.13 -1.80
N PHE A 243 -1.10 -18.48 -1.75
CA PHE A 243 -0.15 -19.23 -2.58
C PHE A 243 -0.38 -19.03 -4.08
N MET A 244 -1.63 -19.11 -4.55
CA MET A 244 -2.00 -18.81 -5.94
C MET A 244 -1.59 -17.38 -6.35
N GLY A 245 -1.82 -16.40 -5.47
CA GLY A 245 -1.37 -15.03 -5.69
C GLY A 245 0.15 -14.93 -5.87
N ILE A 246 0.92 -15.64 -5.04
CA ILE A 246 2.38 -15.71 -5.19
C ILE A 246 2.78 -16.35 -6.51
N LEU A 247 2.13 -17.44 -6.94
CA LEU A 247 2.44 -18.08 -8.22
C LEU A 247 2.26 -17.11 -9.41
N VAL A 248 1.22 -16.28 -9.37
CA VAL A 248 1.01 -15.23 -10.39
C VAL A 248 2.13 -14.18 -10.36
N VAL A 249 2.58 -13.76 -9.17
CA VAL A 249 3.73 -12.84 -9.03
C VAL A 249 5.04 -13.48 -9.50
N LEU A 250 5.26 -14.76 -9.21
CA LEU A 250 6.41 -15.51 -9.68
C LEU A 250 6.40 -15.72 -11.20
N ALA A 251 5.22 -15.88 -11.80
CA ALA A 251 5.07 -15.92 -13.26
C ALA A 251 5.51 -14.58 -13.89
N PHE A 252 5.10 -13.45 -13.31
CA PHE A 252 5.61 -12.13 -13.69
C PHE A 252 7.14 -12.04 -13.55
N ALA A 253 7.69 -12.42 -12.39
CA ALA A 253 9.13 -12.35 -12.13
C ALA A 253 9.93 -13.21 -13.12
N SER A 254 9.44 -14.42 -13.41
CA SER A 254 10.07 -15.35 -14.36
C SER A 254 10.01 -14.82 -15.79
N TRP A 255 8.89 -14.21 -16.19
CA TRP A 255 8.75 -13.61 -17.51
C TRP A 255 9.72 -12.44 -17.70
N VAL A 256 9.84 -11.54 -16.72
CA VAL A 256 10.80 -10.41 -16.75
C VAL A 256 12.26 -10.88 -16.73
N ALA A 257 12.55 -12.01 -16.08
CA ALA A 257 13.90 -12.57 -16.03
C ALA A 257 14.34 -13.13 -17.39
N VAL A 258 13.44 -13.85 -18.09
CA VAL A 258 13.76 -14.58 -19.32
C VAL A 258 13.58 -13.73 -20.58
N ALA A 259 12.57 -12.87 -20.61
CA ALA A 259 12.22 -12.08 -21.78
C ALA A 259 12.32 -10.58 -21.50
N ARG A 260 12.77 -9.82 -22.52
CA ARG A 260 12.56 -8.37 -22.55
C ARG A 260 11.27 -8.10 -23.32
N PRO A 261 10.17 -7.75 -22.63
CA PRO A 261 8.88 -7.57 -23.28
C PRO A 261 8.94 -6.41 -24.27
N ILE A 262 8.43 -6.63 -25.49
CA ILE A 262 8.36 -5.61 -26.54
C ILE A 262 6.89 -5.47 -26.97
N GLY A 263 6.40 -4.24 -27.09
CA GLY A 263 5.04 -3.96 -27.53
C GLY A 263 3.97 -4.43 -26.51
N ASP A 264 2.98 -5.18 -26.99
CA ASP A 264 1.77 -5.49 -26.22
C ASP A 264 2.00 -6.44 -25.02
N GLU A 265 3.13 -7.14 -24.97
CA GLU A 265 3.50 -8.04 -23.86
C GLU A 265 3.57 -7.34 -22.50
N ILE A 266 3.86 -6.04 -22.49
CA ILE A 266 3.98 -5.23 -21.27
C ILE A 266 2.64 -5.14 -20.54
N TYR A 267 1.52 -5.12 -21.29
CA TYR A 267 0.18 -5.13 -20.70
C TYR A 267 -0.12 -6.48 -20.01
N GLY A 268 0.34 -7.59 -20.58
CA GLY A 268 0.24 -8.90 -19.95
C GLY A 268 0.99 -8.94 -18.61
N LEU A 269 2.21 -8.41 -18.57
CA LEU A 269 3.00 -8.26 -17.35
C LEU A 269 2.31 -7.37 -16.31
N ALA A 270 1.72 -6.26 -16.74
CA ALA A 270 0.96 -5.36 -15.87
C ALA A 270 -0.25 -6.06 -15.23
N VAL A 271 -0.96 -6.88 -16.00
CA VAL A 271 -2.09 -7.68 -15.51
C VAL A 271 -1.64 -8.73 -14.50
N LEU A 272 -0.55 -9.47 -14.79
CA LEU A 272 0.00 -10.46 -13.86
C LEU A 272 0.42 -9.82 -12.54
N LEU A 273 1.22 -8.75 -12.61
CA LEU A 273 1.69 -8.05 -11.42
C LEU A 273 0.53 -7.44 -10.62
N GLY A 274 -0.44 -6.81 -11.30
CA GLY A 274 -1.61 -6.21 -10.66
C GLY A 274 -2.52 -7.24 -9.99
N ALA A 275 -2.91 -8.30 -10.71
CA ALA A 275 -3.77 -9.35 -10.19
C ALA A 275 -3.10 -10.14 -9.06
N GLY A 276 -1.83 -10.52 -9.22
CA GLY A 276 -1.04 -11.23 -8.21
C GLY A 276 -0.88 -10.39 -6.93
N SER A 277 -0.42 -9.15 -7.07
CA SER A 277 -0.21 -8.20 -5.97
C SER A 277 -1.48 -7.92 -5.17
N ALA A 278 -2.62 -7.73 -5.84
CA ALA A 278 -3.89 -7.54 -5.16
C ALA A 278 -4.28 -8.79 -4.36
N THR A 279 -4.08 -9.98 -4.94
CA THR A 279 -4.43 -11.27 -4.32
C THR A 279 -3.67 -11.49 -3.02
N ILE A 280 -2.35 -11.32 -3.06
CA ILE A 280 -1.51 -11.47 -1.87
C ILE A 280 -1.83 -10.41 -0.82
N LEU A 281 -2.08 -9.15 -1.23
CA LEU A 281 -2.35 -8.03 -0.32
C LEU A 281 -3.67 -8.19 0.44
N VAL A 282 -4.77 -8.45 -0.29
CA VAL A 282 -6.10 -8.63 0.32
C VAL A 282 -6.14 -9.86 1.21
N THR A 283 -5.48 -10.94 0.79
CA THR A 283 -5.44 -12.18 1.56
C THR A 283 -4.57 -12.02 2.81
N SER A 284 -3.43 -11.33 2.74
CA SER A 284 -2.60 -11.00 3.91
C SER A 284 -3.36 -10.13 4.92
N LEU A 285 -4.07 -9.10 4.47
CA LEU A 285 -4.93 -8.28 5.35
C LEU A 285 -6.03 -9.11 6.02
N SER A 286 -6.59 -10.09 5.31
CA SER A 286 -7.58 -11.01 5.86
C SER A 286 -6.98 -11.91 6.95
N MET A 287 -5.76 -12.43 6.74
CA MET A 287 -5.04 -13.22 7.74
C MET A 287 -4.67 -12.40 8.99
N THR A 288 -4.32 -11.12 8.82
CA THR A 288 -4.15 -10.18 9.95
C THR A 288 -5.44 -10.00 10.74
N ALA A 289 -6.58 -9.83 10.05
CA ALA A 289 -7.87 -9.70 10.71
C ALA A 289 -8.27 -10.99 11.45
N ASP A 290 -7.99 -12.16 10.87
CA ASP A 290 -8.22 -13.46 11.50
C ASP A 290 -7.35 -13.63 12.76
N LEU A 291 -6.08 -13.22 12.71
CA LEU A 291 -5.17 -13.24 13.86
C LEU A 291 -5.71 -12.39 15.01
N ILE A 292 -6.19 -11.18 14.73
CA ILE A 292 -6.76 -10.30 15.76
C ILE A 292 -8.03 -10.95 16.37
N GLY A 293 -8.88 -11.52 15.52
CA GLY A 293 -10.07 -12.28 15.94
C GLY A 293 -10.96 -11.47 16.88
N THR A 294 -11.15 -11.99 18.10
CA THR A 294 -11.97 -11.37 19.15
C THR A 294 -11.23 -10.33 19.98
N ASN A 295 -9.90 -10.20 19.85
CA ASN A 295 -9.08 -9.25 20.61
C ASN A 295 -9.07 -7.86 19.95
N THR A 296 -10.26 -7.29 19.71
CA THR A 296 -10.41 -6.01 19.03
C THR A 296 -9.82 -4.84 19.83
N HIS A 297 -9.78 -4.94 21.17
CA HIS A 297 -9.23 -3.91 22.06
C HIS A 297 -7.74 -3.61 21.81
N SER A 298 -6.95 -4.62 21.44
CA SER A 298 -5.52 -4.47 21.13
C SER A 298 -5.21 -4.49 19.62
N SER A 299 -6.24 -4.45 18.78
CA SER A 299 -6.10 -4.47 17.31
C SER A 299 -5.31 -3.29 16.75
N ALA A 300 -5.45 -2.10 17.35
CA ALA A 300 -4.72 -0.90 16.95
C ALA A 300 -3.20 -1.08 17.11
N PHE A 301 -2.76 -1.75 18.18
CA PHE A 301 -1.36 -2.09 18.38
C PHE A 301 -0.86 -3.06 17.31
N VAL A 302 -1.63 -4.10 17.00
CA VAL A 302 -1.26 -5.10 15.97
C VAL A 302 -1.10 -4.45 14.60
N TYR A 303 -2.09 -3.66 14.16
CA TYR A 303 -2.00 -2.92 12.89
C TYR A 303 -0.86 -1.89 12.88
N GLY A 304 -0.63 -1.20 14.01
CA GLY A 304 0.47 -0.27 14.18
C GLY A 304 1.84 -0.95 14.02
N ALA A 305 2.05 -2.08 14.70
CA ALA A 305 3.28 -2.86 14.63
C ALA A 305 3.53 -3.42 13.23
N MET A 306 2.51 -3.97 12.57
CA MET A 306 2.62 -4.46 11.19
C MET A 306 2.94 -3.35 10.19
N SER A 307 2.33 -2.17 10.35
CA SER A 307 2.61 -0.99 9.50
C SER A 307 4.02 -0.46 9.74
N PHE A 308 4.49 -0.47 10.99
CA PHE A 308 5.85 -0.08 11.34
C PHE A 308 6.90 -0.98 10.69
N THR A 309 6.76 -2.31 10.82
CA THR A 309 7.72 -3.26 10.24
C THR A 309 7.73 -3.19 8.72
N ASP A 310 6.58 -3.08 8.08
CA ASP A 310 6.44 -2.81 6.63
C ASP A 310 7.22 -1.55 6.21
N LYS A 311 6.91 -0.39 6.81
CA LYS A 311 7.53 0.89 6.42
C LYS A 311 9.04 0.89 6.62
N MET A 312 9.50 0.31 7.74
CA MET A 312 10.93 0.19 8.02
C MET A 312 11.62 -0.70 6.99
N ALA A 313 11.05 -1.86 6.68
CA ALA A 313 11.62 -2.79 5.70
C ALA A 313 11.64 -2.20 4.29
N ASN A 314 10.56 -1.53 3.86
CA ASN A 314 10.51 -0.82 2.58
C ASN A 314 11.57 0.28 2.50
N GLY A 315 11.72 1.09 3.54
CA GLY A 315 12.76 2.13 3.60
C GLY A 315 14.17 1.56 3.48
N LEU A 316 14.47 0.49 4.23
CA LEU A 316 15.77 -0.18 4.16
C LEU A 316 16.02 -0.79 2.77
N ALA A 317 15.03 -1.46 2.19
CA ALA A 317 15.14 -2.06 0.86
C ALA A 317 15.41 -1.00 -0.21
N VAL A 318 14.70 0.13 -0.17
CA VAL A 318 14.96 1.27 -1.07
C VAL A 318 16.39 1.78 -0.87
N MET A 319 16.85 1.99 0.37
CA MET A 319 18.22 2.44 0.62
C MET A 319 19.28 1.48 0.07
N VAL A 320 19.06 0.16 0.22
CA VAL A 320 19.95 -0.85 -0.36
C VAL A 320 19.95 -0.78 -1.88
N ILE A 321 18.77 -0.73 -2.51
CA ILE A 321 18.67 -0.64 -3.98
C ILE A 321 19.34 0.64 -4.49
N GLN A 322 19.11 1.79 -3.86
CA GLN A 322 19.71 3.06 -4.30
C GLN A 322 21.24 3.08 -4.10
N ASN A 323 21.76 2.51 -3.02
CA ASN A 323 23.21 2.41 -2.80
C ASN A 323 23.91 1.44 -3.78
N LEU A 324 23.19 0.45 -4.29
CA LEU A 324 23.69 -0.49 -5.29
C LEU A 324 23.53 0.03 -6.73
N HIS A 325 23.01 1.25 -6.91
CA HIS A 325 22.81 1.82 -8.24
C HIS A 325 24.17 1.98 -8.97
N PRO A 326 24.34 1.42 -10.18
CA PRO A 326 25.65 1.29 -10.82
C PRO A 326 26.21 2.59 -11.42
N CYS A 327 25.43 3.67 -11.49
CA CYS A 327 25.79 4.90 -12.21
C CYS A 327 25.86 6.11 -11.24
N PRO A 328 27.05 6.51 -10.76
CA PRO A 328 27.17 7.59 -9.78
C PRO A 328 27.06 9.02 -10.37
N THR A 329 27.30 9.20 -11.67
CA THR A 329 27.45 10.52 -12.31
C THR A 329 26.42 10.82 -13.41
N GLU A 330 25.60 9.84 -13.81
CA GLU A 330 24.59 9.98 -14.87
C GLU A 330 23.24 9.42 -14.41
N LEU A 331 22.15 9.90 -15.01
CA LEU A 331 20.79 9.46 -14.66
C LEU A 331 20.57 7.96 -14.95
N CYS A 332 21.21 7.42 -16.00
CA CYS A 332 21.23 6.00 -16.31
C CYS A 332 22.36 5.70 -17.33
N CYS A 333 23.31 4.86 -16.94
CA CYS A 333 24.36 4.29 -17.79
C CYS A 333 23.93 2.92 -18.36
N PRO A 334 24.66 2.29 -19.30
CA PRO A 334 24.26 1.00 -19.88
C PRO A 334 23.99 -0.12 -18.85
N ALA A 335 24.71 -0.11 -17.72
CA ALA A 335 24.51 -1.05 -16.62
C ALA A 335 23.17 -0.84 -15.86
N CYS A 336 22.59 0.37 -15.91
CA CYS A 336 21.33 0.68 -15.26
C CYS A 336 20.12 -0.02 -15.94
N VAL A 337 20.23 -0.33 -17.23
CA VAL A 337 19.20 -1.08 -18.00
C VAL A 337 18.95 -2.46 -17.37
N ASP A 338 20.01 -3.23 -17.14
CA ASP A 338 19.88 -4.54 -16.51
C ASP A 338 19.61 -4.45 -15.00
N PHE A 339 20.11 -3.40 -14.35
CA PHE A 339 19.89 -3.17 -12.93
C PHE A 339 18.41 -3.11 -12.56
N TYR A 340 17.61 -2.22 -13.16
CA TYR A 340 16.19 -2.08 -12.80
C TYR A 340 15.36 -3.30 -13.20
N ARG A 341 15.75 -4.02 -14.25
CA ARG A 341 15.16 -5.33 -14.60
C ARG A 341 15.37 -6.33 -13.46
N TRP A 342 16.61 -6.50 -13.01
CA TRP A 342 16.91 -7.43 -11.92
C TRP A 342 16.37 -6.98 -10.57
N VAL A 343 16.23 -5.68 -10.32
CA VAL A 343 15.52 -5.15 -9.15
C VAL A 343 14.07 -5.64 -9.16
N MET A 344 13.36 -5.54 -10.29
CA MET A 344 11.98 -6.04 -10.38
C MET A 344 11.91 -7.55 -10.11
N VAL A 345 12.82 -8.34 -10.67
CA VAL A 345 12.87 -9.80 -10.46
C VAL A 345 13.20 -10.15 -9.01
N LEU A 346 14.17 -9.49 -8.39
CA LEU A 346 14.60 -9.76 -7.01
C LEU A 346 13.53 -9.34 -5.99
N VAL A 347 12.92 -8.18 -6.19
CA VAL A 347 11.85 -7.66 -5.33
C VAL A 347 10.61 -8.55 -5.40
N THR A 348 10.20 -8.97 -6.59
CA THR A 348 8.98 -9.77 -6.75
C THR A 348 9.24 -11.25 -6.48
N GLY A 349 10.29 -11.82 -7.07
CA GLY A 349 10.62 -13.24 -6.96
C GLY A 349 11.40 -13.61 -5.70
N GLY A 350 12.43 -12.84 -5.34
CA GLY A 350 13.25 -13.10 -4.15
C GLY A 350 12.45 -12.98 -2.85
N ILE A 351 11.64 -11.93 -2.72
CA ILE A 351 10.78 -11.72 -1.55
C ILE A 351 9.61 -12.72 -1.54
N ALA A 352 9.12 -13.15 -2.71
CA ALA A 352 8.11 -14.20 -2.79
C ALA A 352 8.59 -15.52 -2.17
N ILE A 353 9.87 -15.88 -2.30
CA ILE A 353 10.42 -17.08 -1.64
C ILE A 353 10.31 -16.97 -0.11
N ALA A 354 10.62 -15.80 0.46
CA ALA A 354 10.42 -15.56 1.89
C ALA A 354 8.94 -15.68 2.27
N ALA A 355 8.03 -15.10 1.47
CA ALA A 355 6.59 -15.20 1.68
C ALA A 355 6.06 -16.65 1.62
N VAL A 356 6.53 -17.46 0.67
CA VAL A 356 6.20 -18.90 0.59
C VAL A 356 6.71 -19.64 1.82
N THR A 357 7.94 -19.36 2.26
CA THR A 357 8.53 -20.00 3.44
C THR A 357 7.71 -19.69 4.69
N THR A 358 7.30 -18.43 4.87
CA THR A 358 6.41 -18.03 5.96
C THR A 358 5.03 -18.67 5.84
N LEU A 359 4.47 -18.76 4.64
CA LEU A 359 3.20 -19.44 4.41
C LEU A 359 3.28 -20.94 4.77
N CYS A 360 4.35 -21.63 4.39
CA CYS A 360 4.60 -23.01 4.79
C CYS A 360 4.67 -23.15 6.31
N CYS A 361 5.35 -22.22 6.99
CA CYS A 361 5.37 -22.18 8.46
C CYS A 361 3.96 -22.03 9.05
N ILE A 362 3.12 -21.16 8.49
CA ILE A 362 1.71 -20.97 8.90
C ILE A 362 0.87 -22.22 8.61
N MET A 363 1.15 -22.95 7.54
CA MET A 363 0.43 -24.20 7.24
C MET A 363 0.80 -25.33 8.21
N VAL A 364 2.06 -25.41 8.63
CA VAL A 364 2.52 -26.41 9.61
C VAL A 364 2.05 -26.03 11.02
N TRP A 365 2.18 -24.76 11.39
CA TRP A 365 1.75 -24.20 12.67
C TRP A 365 0.62 -23.19 12.44
N PRO A 366 -0.65 -23.65 12.42
CA PRO A 366 -1.78 -22.80 12.09
C PRO A 366 -1.92 -21.65 13.09
N ILE A 367 -2.43 -20.53 12.58
CA ILE A 367 -2.71 -19.32 13.37
C ILE A 367 -3.67 -19.69 14.50
N GLN A 368 -3.13 -19.80 15.71
CA GLN A 368 -3.88 -20.05 16.93
C GLN A 368 -3.28 -19.18 18.03
N ILE A 369 -4.15 -18.45 18.74
CA ILE A 369 -3.76 -17.68 19.91
C ILE A 369 -3.63 -18.66 21.08
N ARG A 370 -2.44 -18.73 21.70
CA ARG A 370 -2.25 -19.55 22.89
C ARG A 370 -2.53 -18.69 24.12
N TYR A 371 -3.74 -18.83 24.67
CA TYR A 371 -4.03 -18.28 25.98
C TYR A 371 -3.14 -18.98 27.01
N ARG A 372 -2.18 -18.24 27.58
CA ARG A 372 -1.50 -18.67 28.81
C ARG A 372 -2.47 -18.45 29.96
N GLU A 373 -2.80 -19.53 30.66
CA GLU A 373 -3.49 -19.47 31.95
C GLU A 373 -2.64 -18.79 33.01
#